data_AF-A0A836C308-F1
#
_entry.id   AF-A0A836C308-F1
#
_cell.length_a   1.000
_cell.length_b   1.000
_cell.length_c   1.000
_cell.angle_alpha   90.00
_cell.angle_beta   90.00
_cell.angle_gamma   90.00
#
_symmetry.space_group_name_H-M   'P 1'
#
loop_
_entity.id
_entity.type
_entity.pdbx_description
1 polymer ?
#
loop_
_entity_poly.entity_id
_entity_poly.type
_entity_poly.pdbx_seq_one_letter_code
_entity_poly.pdbx_strand_id
1 'polypeptide(L)'
;MDQADNGAARKRTPTPLPLKPRVNFGKLDVSSLKRYQRVHKLVGVPQTASKDQLVAAVTRHFAAQTVNDELKVIAAFVTAVQRRQALAAQNALARK
;
A
#
# COMPACT_ATOMS: atom_id res chain seq x y z
N MET A 1 -34.28 33.91 41.91
CA MET A 1 -34.92 33.63 40.61
C MET A 1 -34.25 34.55 39.60
N ASP A 2 -33.32 34.14 38.75
CA ASP A 2 -32.69 32.84 38.51
C ASP A 2 -31.28 33.11 37.97
N GLN A 3 -30.35 32.30 38.44
CA GLN A 3 -28.97 32.25 38.00
C GLN A 3 -28.89 31.31 36.80
N ALA A 4 -28.56 31.81 35.61
CA ALA A 4 -28.39 30.98 34.43
C ALA A 4 -26.97 31.13 33.85
N ASP A 5 -26.13 30.18 34.28
CA ASP A 5 -25.04 29.51 33.58
C ASP A 5 -24.65 30.07 32.20
N ASN A 6 -23.49 30.76 32.15
CA ASN A 6 -22.84 31.11 30.89
C ASN A 6 -21.33 30.82 30.99
N GLY A 7 -20.83 29.98 30.08
CA GLY A 7 -19.44 30.08 29.63
C GLY A 7 -18.47 28.99 30.07
N ALA A 8 -18.88 27.74 30.29
CA ALA A 8 -17.91 26.64 30.32
C ALA A 8 -17.41 26.34 28.90
N ALA A 9 -16.33 27.03 28.51
CA ALA A 9 -15.55 26.74 27.32
C ALA A 9 -15.11 25.27 27.33
N ARG A 10 -15.93 24.40 26.72
CA ARG A 10 -15.61 23.00 26.50
C ARG A 10 -14.31 22.97 25.68
N LYS A 11 -13.19 22.71 26.36
CA LYS A 11 -11.93 22.31 25.74
C LYS A 11 -12.25 21.04 24.96
N ARG A 12 -12.59 21.20 23.68
CA ARG A 12 -12.75 20.08 22.75
C ARG A 12 -11.37 19.47 22.62
N THR A 13 -11.02 18.54 23.50
CA THR A 13 -9.95 17.59 23.23
C THR A 13 -10.30 16.94 21.90
N PRO A 14 -9.52 17.17 20.83
CA PRO A 14 -9.76 16.48 19.57
C PRO A 14 -9.57 15.00 19.89
N THR A 15 -10.65 14.23 19.87
CA THR A 15 -10.57 12.77 19.95
C THR A 15 -9.53 12.35 18.92
N PRO A 16 -8.41 11.70 19.32
CA PRO A 16 -7.42 11.25 18.36
C PRO A 16 -8.12 10.28 17.42
N LEU A 17 -8.37 10.73 16.19
CA LEU A 17 -8.99 9.87 15.18
C LEU A 17 -8.04 8.68 14.99
N PRO A 18 -8.57 7.45 14.93
CA PRO A 18 -7.73 6.28 14.70
C PRO A 18 -6.93 6.51 13.41
N LEU A 19 -5.60 6.55 13.55
CA LEU A 19 -4.69 6.76 12.43
C LEU A 19 -4.77 5.53 11.52
N LYS A 20 -5.48 5.65 10.40
CA LYS A 20 -5.55 4.59 9.40
C LYS A 20 -4.15 4.41 8.79
N PRO A 21 -3.56 3.20 8.84
CA PRO A 21 -2.24 2.95 8.26
C PRO A 21 -2.22 3.34 6.78
N ARG A 22 -1.18 4.09 6.36
CA ARG A 22 -0.99 4.51 4.96
C ARG A 22 0.24 3.83 4.37
N VAL A 23 0.09 3.30 3.16
CA VAL A 23 1.20 2.71 2.40
C VAL A 23 2.00 3.84 1.74
N ASN A 24 3.34 3.83 1.92
CA ASN A 24 4.23 4.81 1.31
C ASN A 24 5.03 4.19 0.14
N PHE A 25 4.63 4.51 -1.10
CA PHE A 25 5.29 4.03 -2.32
C PHE A 25 6.61 4.73 -2.63
N GLY A 26 6.93 5.87 -2.01
CA GLY A 26 8.21 6.55 -2.18
C GLY A 26 9.41 5.78 -1.62
N LYS A 27 9.15 4.83 -0.71
CA LYS A 27 10.14 3.89 -0.17
C LYS A 27 10.51 2.77 -1.15
N LEU A 28 9.74 2.57 -2.21
CA LEU A 28 10.06 1.59 -3.23
C LEU A 28 11.15 2.13 -4.17
N ASP A 29 11.98 1.21 -4.67
CA ASP A 29 12.93 1.51 -5.73
C ASP A 29 12.23 1.68 -7.08
N VAL A 30 12.91 2.34 -8.02
CA VAL A 30 12.35 2.64 -9.35
C VAL A 30 12.04 1.36 -10.12
N SER A 31 12.80 0.29 -9.93
CA SER A 31 12.58 -0.99 -10.62
C SER A 31 11.29 -1.67 -10.14
N SER A 32 10.99 -1.62 -8.85
CA SER A 32 9.71 -2.07 -8.28
C SER A 32 8.53 -1.25 -8.78
N LEU A 33 8.66 0.08 -8.84
CA LEU A 33 7.62 0.96 -9.39
C LEU A 33 7.36 0.71 -10.89
N LYS A 34 8.42 0.55 -11.70
CA LYS A 34 8.30 0.19 -13.12
C LYS A 34 7.73 -1.22 -13.31
N ARG A 35 8.03 -2.15 -12.40
CA ARG A 35 7.41 -3.48 -12.41
C ARG A 35 5.91 -3.38 -12.18
N TYR A 36 5.48 -2.61 -11.18
CA TYR A 36 4.06 -2.36 -10.91
C TYR A 36 3.38 -1.76 -12.14
N GLN A 37 3.97 -0.70 -12.73
CA GLN A 37 3.47 -0.06 -13.96
C GLN A 37 3.20 -1.06 -15.09
N ARG A 38 4.15 -1.97 -15.35
CA ARG A 38 4.04 -2.97 -16.42
C ARG A 38 2.99 -4.04 -16.14
N VAL A 39 2.96 -4.56 -14.91
CA VAL A 39 2.03 -5.64 -14.52
C VAL A 39 0.59 -5.14 -14.53
N HIS A 40 0.35 -3.94 -14.02
CA HIS A 40 -0.98 -3.34 -13.94
C HIS A 40 -1.32 -2.45 -15.15
N LYS A 41 -0.46 -2.39 -16.17
CA LYS A 41 -0.65 -1.63 -17.41
C LYS A 41 -1.11 -0.19 -17.15
N LEU A 42 -0.40 0.52 -16.27
CA LEU A 42 -0.74 1.90 -15.89
C LEU A 42 -0.73 2.81 -17.13
N VAL A 43 -1.91 3.27 -17.54
CA VAL A 43 -2.09 4.17 -18.69
C VAL A 43 -1.66 5.58 -18.32
N GLY A 44 -1.00 6.27 -19.26
CA GLY A 44 -0.63 7.68 -19.13
C GLY A 44 0.67 7.97 -18.36
N VAL A 45 1.48 6.94 -18.10
CA VAL A 45 2.82 7.12 -17.52
C VAL A 45 3.86 6.68 -18.55
N PRO A 46 4.71 7.57 -19.08
CA PRO A 46 5.73 7.20 -20.05
C PRO A 46 6.81 6.31 -19.42
N GLN A 47 7.54 5.55 -20.25
CA GLN A 47 8.65 4.71 -19.78
C GLN A 47 9.82 5.52 -19.20
N THR A 48 9.91 6.80 -19.60
CA THR A 48 10.86 7.81 -19.14
C THR A 48 10.38 8.56 -17.89
N ALA A 49 9.25 8.16 -17.29
CA ALA A 49 8.70 8.83 -16.12
C ALA A 49 9.69 8.85 -14.95
N SER A 50 9.71 9.98 -14.24
CA SER A 50 10.51 10.14 -13.03
C SER A 50 9.97 9.29 -11.88
N LYS A 51 10.77 9.12 -10.82
CA LYS A 51 10.37 8.38 -9.62
C LYS A 51 9.07 8.94 -9.03
N ASP A 52 8.96 10.26 -8.92
CA ASP A 52 7.79 10.91 -8.31
C ASP A 52 6.53 10.74 -9.15
N GLN A 53 6.66 10.80 -10.49
CA GLN A 53 5.55 10.52 -11.40
C GLN A 53 5.06 9.08 -11.26
N LEU A 54 5.99 8.12 -11.16
CA LEU A 54 5.65 6.72 -10.91
C LEU A 54 4.95 6.55 -9.56
N VAL A 55 5.46 7.16 -8.49
CA VAL A 55 4.84 7.11 -7.16
C VAL A 55 3.42 7.66 -7.18
N ALA A 56 3.20 8.83 -7.79
CA ALA A 56 1.88 9.44 -7.88
C ALA A 56 0.89 8.55 -8.65
N ALA A 57 1.31 7.99 -9.78
CA ALA A 57 0.47 7.12 -10.60
C ALA A 57 0.15 5.78 -9.91
N VAL A 58 1.15 5.14 -9.30
CA VAL A 58 0.98 3.90 -8.52
C VAL A 58 0.05 4.13 -7.34
N THR A 59 0.22 5.23 -6.61
CA THR A 59 -0.63 5.58 -5.46
C THR A 59 -2.09 5.71 -5.88
N ARG A 60 -2.36 6.46 -6.96
CA ARG A 60 -3.70 6.66 -7.49
C ARG A 60 -4.33 5.33 -7.94
N HIS A 61 -3.58 4.54 -8.70
CA HIS A 61 -4.07 3.25 -9.20
C HIS A 61 -4.34 2.28 -8.05
N PHE A 62 -3.42 2.15 -7.09
CA PHE A 62 -3.57 1.26 -5.94
C PHE A 62 -4.76 1.62 -5.07
N ALA A 63 -5.02 2.92 -4.86
CA ALA A 63 -6.17 3.38 -4.09
C ALA A 63 -7.52 3.05 -4.76
N ALA A 64 -7.55 2.91 -6.09
CA ALA A 64 -8.74 2.56 -6.86
C ALA A 64 -8.89 1.05 -7.08
N GLN A 65 -7.90 0.24 -6.70
CA GLN A 65 -7.97 -1.21 -6.86
C GLN A 65 -8.90 -1.83 -5.83
N THR A 66 -9.83 -2.66 -6.31
CA THR A 66 -10.73 -3.46 -5.48
C THR A 66 -10.33 -4.93 -5.53
N VAL A 67 -10.27 -5.57 -4.36
CA VAL A 67 -10.06 -7.02 -4.27
C VAL A 67 -11.43 -7.68 -4.18
N ASN A 68 -11.84 -8.34 -5.27
CA ASN A 68 -13.17 -8.93 -5.37
C ASN A 68 -13.28 -10.29 -4.65
N ASP A 69 -12.16 -11.01 -4.52
CA ASP A 69 -12.09 -12.34 -3.88
C ASP A 69 -10.85 -12.40 -2.97
N GLU A 70 -11.06 -12.09 -1.70
CA GLU A 70 -10.00 -12.03 -0.70
C GLU A 70 -9.38 -13.41 -0.43
N LEU A 71 -10.21 -14.45 -0.31
CA LEU A 71 -9.74 -15.81 -0.02
C LEU A 71 -8.82 -16.33 -1.10
N LYS A 72 -9.18 -16.11 -2.38
CA LYS A 72 -8.32 -16.48 -3.51
C LYS A 72 -7.00 -15.73 -3.52
N VAL A 73 -7.01 -14.43 -3.18
CA VAL A 73 -5.77 -13.63 -3.13
C VAL A 73 -4.86 -14.12 -2.01
N ILE A 74 -5.39 -14.42 -0.82
CA ILE A 74 -4.61 -14.96 0.30
C ILE A 74 -4.04 -16.33 -0.06
N ALA A 75 -4.85 -17.24 -0.60
CA ALA A 75 -4.39 -18.57 -1.01
C ALA A 75 -3.29 -18.51 -2.08
N ALA A 76 -3.44 -17.62 -3.06
CA ALA A 76 -2.43 -17.39 -4.09
C ALA A 76 -1.13 -16.82 -3.50
N PHE A 77 -1.23 -15.90 -2.54
CA PHE A 77 -0.07 -15.33 -1.84
C PHE A 77 0.71 -16.41 -1.07
N VAL A 78 0.02 -17.21 -0.25
CA VAL A 78 0.65 -18.31 0.52
C VAL A 78 1.35 -19.30 -0.41
N THR A 79 0.67 -19.72 -1.48
CA THR A 79 1.23 -20.62 -2.49
C THR A 79 2.49 -20.04 -3.14
N ALA A 80 2.48 -18.75 -3.50
CA ALA A 80 3.63 -18.09 -4.09
C ALA A 80 4.82 -18.00 -3.12
N VAL A 81 4.57 -17.75 -1.84
CA VAL A 81 5.60 -17.73 -0.78
C VAL A 81 6.23 -19.11 -0.61
N GLN A 82 5.43 -20.17 -0.49
CA GLN A 82 5.91 -21.54 -0.35
C GLN A 82 6.78 -21.94 -1.56
N ARG A 83 6.33 -21.65 -2.78
CA ARG A 83 7.10 -21.92 -4.01
C ARG A 83 8.44 -21.19 -4.00
N ARG A 84 8.46 -19.93 -3.56
CA ARG A 84 9.70 -19.13 -3.50
C ARG A 84 10.70 -19.70 -2.50
N GLN A 85 10.24 -20.17 -1.35
CA GLN A 85 11.09 -20.80 -0.34
C GLN A 85 11.67 -22.12 -0.84
N ALA A 86 10.86 -22.97 -1.48
CA ALA A 86 11.33 -24.22 -2.07
C ALA A 86 12.43 -23.98 -3.13
N LEU A 87 12.23 -23.00 -4.02
CA LEU A 87 13.24 -22.63 -5.03
C LEU A 87 14.52 -22.07 -4.38
N ALA A 88 14.39 -21.28 -3.31
CA ALA A 88 15.55 -20.76 -2.59
C ALA A 88 16.36 -21.90 -1.91
N ALA A 89 15.68 -22.88 -1.32
CA ALA A 89 16.32 -24.05 -0.71
C ALA A 89 17.03 -24.92 -1.75
N GLN A 90 16.40 -25.16 -2.90
CA GLN A 90 17.02 -25.89 -4.02
C GLN A 90 18.28 -25.18 -4.51
N ASN A 91 18.23 -23.86 -4.71
CA ASN A 91 19.38 -23.06 -5.13
C ASN A 91 20.52 -23.08 -4.11
N ALA A 92 20.23 -23.24 -2.82
CA ALA A 92 21.23 -23.34 -1.76
C ALA A 92 21.91 -24.72 -1.74
N LEU A 93 21.18 -25.80 -2.02
CA LEU A 93 21.74 -27.15 -2.15
C LEU A 93 22.59 -27.30 -3.42
N ALA A 94 22.16 -26.73 -4.55
CA ALA A 94 22.88 -26.82 -5.82
C ALA A 94 24.21 -26.06 -5.87
N ARG A 95 24.56 -25.31 -4.82
CA ARG A 95 25.80 -24.53 -4.70
C ARG A 95 26.82 -25.17 -3.74
N LYS A 96 26.49 -26.31 -3.14
CA LYS A 96 27.43 -27.17 -2.40
C LYS A 96 27.94 -28.26 -3.33
#